data_AF-A0A2V9I195-F1
#
_entry.id   AF-A0A2V9I195-F1
#
_cell.length_a   1.000
_cell.length_b   1.000
_cell.length_c   1.000
_cell.angle_alpha   90.00
_cell.angle_beta   90.00
_cell.angle_gamma   90.00
#
_symmetry.space_group_name_H-M   'P 1'
#
loop_
_entity.id
_entity.type
_entity.pdbx_description
1 polymer ?
#
loop_
_entity_poly.entity_id
_entity_poly.type
_entity_poly.pdbx_seq_one_letter_code
_entity_poly.pdbx_strand_id
1 'polypeptide(L)' 'AFVTHARLNVHVELLYGRNAHHIFEAVFKAAARALSMATRIDSRMQGVPSTKGIL' A
#
# COMPACT_ATOMS: atom_id res chain seq x y z
N ALA A 1 -1.29 14.25 0.79
CA ALA A 1 0.00 14.37 0.08
C ALA A 1 0.40 13.06 -0.60
N PHE A 2 0.77 12.00 0.13
CA PHE A 2 1.27 10.74 -0.46
C PHE A 2 0.33 10.11 -1.51
N VAL A 3 -0.90 9.74 -1.12
CA VAL A 3 -1.86 9.03 -1.99
C VAL A 3 -2.21 9.81 -3.26
N THR A 4 -2.34 11.13 -3.15
CA THR A 4 -2.67 12.03 -4.26
C THR A 4 -1.53 12.09 -5.28
N HIS A 5 -0.29 12.28 -4.84
CA HIS A 5 0.86 12.40 -5.74
C HIS A 5 1.24 11.04 -6.35
N ALA A 6 1.09 9.96 -5.59
CA ALA A 6 1.36 8.61 -6.05
C ALA A 6 0.20 7.98 -6.84
N ARG A 7 -0.96 8.66 -6.93
CA ARG A 7 -2.16 8.21 -7.65
C ARG A 7 -2.59 6.79 -7.27
N LEU A 8 -2.65 6.53 -5.97
CA LEU A 8 -3.00 5.22 -5.43
C LEU A 8 -4.02 5.34 -4.31
N ASN A 9 -4.77 4.26 -4.09
CA ASN A 9 -5.71 4.15 -2.99
C ASN A 9 -5.04 3.41 -1.84
N VAL A 10 -5.04 3.99 -0.64
CA VAL A 10 -4.46 3.38 0.57
C VAL A 10 -5.46 3.49 1.69
N HIS A 11 -5.63 2.37 2.39
CA HIS A 11 -6.34 2.29 3.65
C HIS A 11 -5.36 1.82 4.72
N VAL A 12 -5.38 2.47 5.88
CA VAL A 12 -4.57 2.11 7.04
C VAL A 12 -5.48 2.12 8.25
N GLU A 13 -5.50 1.01 8.97
CA GLU A 13 -6.24 0.86 10.21
C GLU A 13 -5.28 0.46 11.32
N LEU A 14 -5.27 1.23 12.41
CA LEU A 14 -4.56 0.89 13.64
C LEU A 14 -5.55 0.20 14.57
N LEU A 15 -5.46 -1.12 14.69
CA LEU A 15 -6.37 -1.91 15.53
C LEU A 15 -6.23 -1.57 17.02
N TYR A 16 -5.02 -1.26 17.47
CA TYR A 16 -4.72 -0.86 18.86
C TYR A 16 -3.34 -0.21 18.96
N GLY A 17 -3.13 0.60 20.01
CA GLY A 17 -1.84 1.18 20.33
C GLY A 17 -1.93 2.18 21.50
N ARG A 18 -0.81 2.40 22.20
CA ARG A 18 -0.72 3.38 23.31
C ARG A 18 0.47 4.31 23.17
N ASN A 19 1.61 3.78 22.72
CA ASN A 19 2.82 4.56 22.52
C ASN A 19 2.83 5.13 21.08
N ALA A 20 2.95 6.44 20.95
CA ALA A 20 2.92 7.12 19.66
C ALA A 20 4.05 6.67 18.72
N HIS A 21 5.28 6.48 19.23
CA HIS A 21 6.41 6.01 18.42
C HIS A 21 6.11 4.64 17.80
N HIS A 22 5.64 3.68 18.60
CA HIS A 22 5.28 2.34 18.09
C HIS A 22 4.10 2.38 17.13
N ILE A 23 3.11 3.25 17.35
CA ILE A 23 1.97 3.41 16.45
C ILE A 23 2.43 3.87 15.07
N PHE A 24 3.24 4.93 15.01
CA PHE A 24 3.74 5.43 13.73
C PHE A 24 4.63 4.40 13.05
N GLU A 25 5.55 3.78 13.79
CA GLU A 25 6.41 2.73 13.25
C GLU A 25 5.61 1.55 12.68
N ALA A 26 4.56 1.11 13.38
CA ALA A 26 3.68 0.05 12.91
C ALA A 26 2.95 0.44 11.61
N VAL A 27 2.41 1.67 11.55
CA VAL A 27 1.75 2.20 10.35
C VAL A 27 2.72 2.23 9.15
N PHE A 28 3.92 2.78 9.33
CA PHE A 28 4.90 2.87 8.24
C PHE A 28 5.42 1.50 7.82
N LYS A 29 5.67 0.58 8.75
CA LYS A 29 6.08 -0.81 8.44
C LYS A 29 4.98 -1.55 7.68
N ALA A 30 3.72 -1.42 8.10
CA ALA A 30 2.59 -2.03 7.41
C ALA A 30 2.42 -1.49 5.99
N ALA A 31 2.45 -0.16 5.83
CA ALA A 31 2.39 0.50 4.53
C ALA A 31 3.54 0.06 3.61
N ALA A 32 4.78 0.01 4.12
CA ALA A 32 5.94 -0.44 3.34
C ALA A 32 5.81 -1.88 2.84
N ARG A 33 5.31 -2.79 3.69
CA ARG A 33 5.07 -4.20 3.30
C ARG A 33 3.97 -4.30 2.26
N ALA A 34 2.84 -3.60 2.46
CA ALA A 34 1.74 -3.59 1.51
C ALA A 34 2.17 -3.04 0.14
N LEU A 35 2.91 -1.92 0.12
CA LEU A 35 3.46 -1.35 -1.12
C LEU A 35 4.45 -2.31 -1.78
N SER A 36 5.37 -2.92 -1.02
CA SER A 36 6.30 -3.92 -1.57
C SER A 36 5.59 -5.11 -2.20
N MET A 37 4.43 -5.52 -1.66
CA MET A 37 3.63 -6.58 -2.27
C MET A 37 2.94 -6.10 -3.54
N ALA A 38 2.32 -4.91 -3.51
CA ALA A 38 1.57 -4.34 -4.62
C ALA A 38 2.42 -3.97 -5.85
N THR A 39 3.70 -3.64 -5.64
CA THR A 39 4.61 -3.21 -6.73
C THR A 39 5.49 -4.33 -7.30
N ARG A 40 5.38 -5.55 -6.79
CA ARG A 40 6.13 -6.70 -7.33
C ARG A 40 5.66 -7.03 -8.74
N ILE A 41 6.64 -7.32 -9.61
CA ILE A 41 6.38 -7.92 -10.92
C ILE A 41 5.92 -9.36 -10.68
N ASP A 42 4.68 -9.68 -11.04
CA ASP A 42 4.16 -11.05 -11.04
C ASP A 42 4.32 -11.66 -12.45
N SER A 43 5.13 -12.71 -12.56
CA SER A 43 5.39 -13.40 -13.83
C SER A 43 4.16 -14.09 -14.42
N ARG A 44 3.11 -14.29 -13.62
CA ARG A 44 1.83 -14.88 -14.08
C ARG A 44 0.90 -13.83 -14.68
N MET A 45 1.17 -12.55 -14.46
CA MET A 45 0.32 -11.45 -14.92
C MET A 45 0.69 -11.08 -16.35
N GLN A 46 -0.31 -11.03 -17.23
CA GLN A 46 -0.16 -10.57 -18.61
C GLN A 46 -0.94 -9.27 -18.78
N GLY A 47 -0.29 -8.24 -19.32
CA GLY A 47 -0.91 -6.93 -19.57
C GLY A 47 -1.21 -6.13 -18.30
N VAL A 48 -2.16 -5.20 -18.40
CA VAL A 48 -2.56 -4.29 -17.31
C VAL A 48 -3.57 -5.00 -16.40
N PRO A 49 -3.40 -5.01 -15.06
CA PRO A 49 -4.31 -5.65 -14.11
C PRO A 49 -5.61 -4.85 -13.92
N SER A 50 -6.36 -4.66 -15.00
CA SER A 50 -7.63 -3.93 -15.02
C SER A 50 -8.50 -4.48 -16.14
N THR A 51 -9.77 -4.76 -15.84
CA THR A 51 -10.75 -5.21 -16.85
C THR A 51 -11.04 -4.14 -17.90
N LYS A 52 -10.73 -2.87 -17.60
CA LYS A 52 -10.83 -1.75 -18.54
C LYS A 52 -9.57 -1.57 -19.39
N GLY A 53 -8.52 -2.35 -19.14
CA GLY A 53 -7.23 -2.26 -19.83
C GLY A 53 -6.38 -1.04 -19.45
N ILE A 54 -6.82 -0.24 -18.48
CA ILE A 54 -6.14 0.99 -18.02
C ILE A 54 -6.20 1.10 -16.49
N LEU A 55 -5.25 1.82 -15.90
CA LEU A 55 -5.19 2.17 -14.47
C LEU A 55 -5.24 3.69 -14.28
#